data_AF-A0A973KLJ7-F1
#
_entry.id   AF-A0A973KLJ7-F1
#
_cell.length_a   1.000
_cell.length_b   1.000
_cell.length_c   1.000
_cell.angle_alpha   90.00
_cell.angle_beta   90.00
_cell.angle_gamma   90.00
#
_symmetry.space_group_name_H-M   'P 1'
#
loop_
_entity.id
_entity.type
_entity.pdbx_description
1 polymer ?
#
loop_
_entity_poly.entity_id
_entity_poly.type
_entity_poly.pdbx_seq_one_letter_code
_entity_poly.pdbx_strand_id
1 'polypeptide(L)'
;MRPSLVIVGAGPRGTGLIERIAANAPELYAGSGLDIHLVDPHPPGAGRIWRAAQSPLLWMNSHAEDVTMFTDETVAMEGPVREGPTLHEWAGIDGRTFADRQLQGAYLRWVHEQAVADLPPGVVVHHHPRRALRVSGPREGRQRVWLEGRPRPLLADLVVLTLGHLDAELDDQQIELAEYARAHGLVHLPPDFTADSDLSALKAGEPVLVRGFGLAFVDLMVLLTEGRGGRYDGDTYVPSGQEPVLYVGSRRGVPYHSKIGYDWSGERPPLPRFFGPPEVEALLARPEGFARGGAAVGNSGRDVWPLVEKELGFAHYHRLFTVHPERTLMSWADFEEKYAAGNGTDIQALVSAAVPDPADRLDLAALDHPLDGVRYGSLDEFQDGLRTYIEQDLNR
;
A
#
# COMPACT_ATOMS: atom_id res chain seq x y z
N MET A 1 13.52 -24.01 -31.13
CA MET A 1 13.21 -24.13 -29.70
C MET A 1 12.21 -23.03 -29.40
N ARG A 2 11.08 -23.32 -28.74
CA ARG A 2 10.12 -22.26 -28.39
C ARG A 2 10.79 -21.28 -27.41
N PRO A 3 10.57 -19.96 -27.56
CA PRO A 3 10.98 -18.99 -26.55
C PRO A 3 10.40 -19.37 -25.19
N SER A 4 11.20 -19.22 -24.14
CA SER A 4 10.80 -19.53 -22.77
C SER A 4 10.89 -18.30 -21.87
N LEU A 5 9.76 -17.95 -21.26
CA LEU A 5 9.65 -16.91 -20.24
C LEU A 5 9.48 -17.58 -18.87
N VAL A 6 10.27 -17.18 -17.86
CA VAL A 6 10.01 -17.56 -16.47
C VAL A 6 9.49 -16.34 -15.71
N ILE A 7 8.32 -16.47 -15.10
CA ILE A 7 7.74 -15.48 -14.19
C ILE A 7 7.92 -16.01 -12.77
N VAL A 8 8.63 -15.26 -11.92
CA VAL A 8 8.81 -15.61 -10.49
C VAL A 8 7.89 -14.72 -9.67
N GLY A 9 6.84 -15.32 -9.11
CA GLY A 9 5.74 -14.65 -8.40
C GLY A 9 4.44 -14.75 -9.18
N ALA A 10 3.47 -15.49 -8.64
CA ALA A 10 2.18 -15.77 -9.26
C ALA A 10 1.02 -14.94 -8.66
N GLY A 11 1.34 -13.87 -7.94
CA GLY A 11 0.35 -12.92 -7.42
C GLY A 11 -0.23 -11.97 -8.49
N PRO A 12 -0.85 -10.85 -8.09
CA PRO A 12 -1.54 -9.92 -8.99
C PRO A 12 -0.65 -9.41 -10.14
N ARG A 13 0.62 -9.04 -9.86
CA ARG A 13 1.56 -8.57 -10.90
C ARG A 13 1.89 -9.63 -11.95
N GLY A 14 2.09 -10.89 -11.52
CA GLY A 14 2.34 -12.00 -12.44
C GLY A 14 1.11 -12.29 -13.31
N THR A 15 -0.07 -12.19 -12.72
CA THR A 15 -1.35 -12.33 -13.43
C THR A 15 -1.56 -11.21 -14.45
N GLY A 16 -1.31 -9.95 -14.09
CA GLY A 16 -1.38 -8.83 -15.02
C GLY A 16 -0.41 -8.97 -16.21
N LEU A 17 0.77 -9.55 -16.00
CA LEU A 17 1.68 -9.85 -17.11
C LEU A 17 1.12 -10.92 -18.05
N ILE A 18 0.55 -12.00 -17.51
CA ILE A 18 -0.08 -13.06 -18.32
C ILE A 18 -1.26 -12.48 -19.11
N GLU A 19 -2.08 -11.66 -18.46
CA GLU A 19 -3.21 -10.99 -19.08
C GLU A 19 -2.76 -10.06 -20.22
N ARG A 20 -1.74 -9.22 -20.01
CA ARG A 20 -1.17 -8.38 -21.08
C ARG A 20 -0.56 -9.20 -22.22
N ILE A 21 0.05 -10.35 -21.94
CA ILE A 21 0.51 -11.28 -22.97
C ILE A 21 -0.68 -11.81 -23.77
N ALA A 22 -1.75 -12.26 -23.11
CA ALA A 22 -2.96 -12.73 -23.80
C ALA A 22 -3.56 -11.64 -24.69
N ALA A 23 -3.69 -10.41 -24.17
CA ALA A 23 -4.26 -9.27 -24.89
C ALA A 23 -3.48 -8.90 -26.15
N ASN A 24 -2.14 -8.95 -26.10
CA ASN A 24 -1.25 -8.53 -27.18
C ASN A 24 -0.78 -9.67 -28.09
N ALA A 25 -0.95 -10.93 -27.68
CA ALA A 25 -0.43 -12.07 -28.42
C ALA A 25 -0.91 -12.18 -29.87
N PRO A 26 -2.19 -11.86 -30.21
CA PRO A 26 -2.65 -11.91 -31.59
C PRO A 26 -1.88 -11.00 -32.56
N GLU A 27 -1.40 -9.84 -32.09
CA GLU A 27 -0.69 -8.86 -32.92
C GLU A 27 0.84 -9.11 -32.92
N LEU A 28 1.39 -9.56 -31.79
CA LEU A 28 2.84 -9.71 -31.61
C LEU A 28 3.38 -11.11 -31.96
N TYR A 29 2.56 -12.15 -31.81
CA TYR A 29 2.98 -13.54 -32.01
C TYR A 29 2.24 -14.16 -33.20
N ALA A 30 2.87 -14.15 -34.36
CA ALA A 30 2.41 -14.83 -35.58
C ALA A 30 2.56 -16.38 -35.48
N GLY A 31 2.12 -17.00 -34.37
CA GLY A 31 2.14 -18.45 -34.19
C GLY A 31 3.50 -19.07 -33.81
N SER A 32 4.50 -18.26 -33.45
CA SER A 32 5.84 -18.73 -33.03
C SER A 32 5.84 -19.53 -31.71
N GLY A 33 4.76 -19.41 -30.94
CA GLY A 33 4.54 -20.08 -29.66
C GLY A 33 5.43 -19.55 -28.53
N LEU A 34 4.99 -19.69 -27.28
CA LEU A 34 5.69 -19.21 -26.09
C LEU A 34 5.44 -20.17 -24.92
N ASP A 35 6.50 -20.61 -24.26
CA ASP A 35 6.39 -21.35 -23.01
C ASP A 35 6.56 -20.38 -21.83
N ILE A 36 5.52 -20.24 -21.01
CA ILE A 36 5.52 -19.44 -19.78
C ILE A 36 5.66 -20.39 -18.61
N HIS A 37 6.74 -20.27 -17.84
CA HIS A 37 6.95 -20.99 -16.59
C HIS A 37 6.60 -20.07 -15.42
N LEU A 38 5.44 -20.30 -14.80
CA LEU A 38 4.98 -19.55 -13.64
C LEU A 38 5.44 -20.24 -12.35
N VAL A 39 6.27 -19.55 -11.57
CA VAL A 39 6.94 -20.11 -10.39
C VAL A 39 6.51 -19.35 -9.15
N ASP A 40 5.82 -20.03 -8.23
CA ASP A 40 5.44 -19.50 -6.92
C ASP A 40 5.13 -20.66 -5.97
N PRO A 41 5.53 -20.65 -4.69
CA PRO A 41 5.10 -21.69 -3.75
C PRO A 41 3.60 -21.64 -3.39
N HIS A 42 2.90 -20.55 -3.69
CA HIS A 42 1.48 -20.34 -3.41
C HIS A 42 0.62 -20.42 -4.69
N PRO A 43 -0.70 -20.68 -4.55
CA PRO A 43 -1.60 -20.71 -5.69
C PRO A 43 -1.60 -19.38 -6.50
N PRO A 44 -1.63 -19.46 -7.85
CA PRO A 44 -1.69 -18.28 -8.71
C PRO A 44 -2.91 -17.37 -8.50
N GLY A 45 -2.78 -16.12 -8.94
CA GLY A 45 -3.75 -15.04 -8.76
C GLY A 45 -3.57 -14.36 -7.40
N ALA A 46 -3.95 -15.06 -6.34
CA ALA A 46 -3.91 -14.54 -4.97
C ALA A 46 -2.49 -14.46 -4.37
N GLY A 47 -1.63 -15.43 -4.69
CA GLY A 47 -0.30 -15.56 -4.09
C GLY A 47 -0.33 -15.72 -2.56
N ARG A 48 0.78 -15.39 -1.90
CA ARG A 48 0.92 -15.47 -0.43
C ARG A 48 -0.02 -14.51 0.31
N ILE A 49 -0.17 -13.29 -0.21
CA ILE A 49 -0.75 -12.13 0.50
C ILE A 49 -2.27 -12.18 0.55
N TRP A 50 -2.92 -12.73 -0.47
CA TRP A 50 -4.38 -12.83 -0.54
C TRP A 50 -4.88 -14.27 -0.41
N ARG A 51 -4.08 -15.15 0.23
CA ARG A 51 -4.42 -16.57 0.34
C ARG A 51 -5.73 -16.76 1.12
N ALA A 52 -6.50 -17.76 0.72
CA ALA A 52 -7.80 -18.08 1.31
C ALA A 52 -7.73 -18.49 2.79
N ALA A 53 -6.60 -19.05 3.25
CA ALA A 53 -6.44 -19.55 4.62
C ALA A 53 -6.10 -18.45 5.65
N GLN A 54 -6.42 -17.19 5.39
CA GLN A 54 -6.27 -16.09 6.35
C GLN A 54 -7.54 -15.90 7.19
N SER A 55 -7.44 -15.17 8.30
CA SER A 55 -8.62 -14.80 9.08
C SER A 55 -9.56 -13.90 8.26
N PRO A 56 -10.89 -14.13 8.29
CA PRO A 56 -11.86 -13.23 7.65
C PRO A 56 -11.96 -11.86 8.32
N LEU A 57 -11.33 -11.70 9.50
CA LEU A 57 -11.22 -10.41 10.18
C LEU A 57 -10.19 -9.48 9.54
N LEU A 58 -9.37 -9.99 8.61
CA LEU A 58 -8.41 -9.15 7.88
C LEU A 58 -9.08 -8.62 6.63
N TRP A 59 -9.19 -7.29 6.55
CA TRP A 59 -9.89 -6.61 5.47
C TRP A 59 -8.92 -5.93 4.48
N MET A 60 -9.48 -5.60 3.32
CA MET A 60 -8.91 -4.69 2.36
C MET A 60 -8.89 -3.27 2.93
N ASN A 61 -7.93 -2.46 2.49
CA ASN A 61 -7.84 -1.03 2.82
C ASN A 61 -8.43 -0.13 1.72
N SER A 62 -9.08 -0.72 0.71
CA SER A 62 -9.80 -0.05 -0.38
C SER A 62 -11.24 -0.55 -0.42
N HIS A 63 -12.17 0.31 -0.85
CA HIS A 63 -13.53 -0.11 -1.15
C HIS A 63 -13.53 -1.13 -2.28
N ALA A 64 -14.50 -2.05 -2.28
CA ALA A 64 -14.60 -3.09 -3.29
C ALA A 64 -14.87 -2.54 -4.70
N GLU A 65 -15.46 -1.36 -4.84
CA GLU A 65 -15.63 -0.67 -6.13
C GLU A 65 -14.33 -0.14 -6.72
N ASP A 66 -13.35 0.18 -5.87
CA ASP A 66 -12.04 0.70 -6.30
C ASP A 66 -11.04 -0.40 -6.68
N VAL A 67 -11.44 -1.68 -6.57
CA VAL A 67 -10.54 -2.82 -6.78
C VAL A 67 -10.88 -3.52 -8.10
N THR A 68 -9.98 -3.44 -9.06
CA THR A 68 -10.05 -4.22 -10.31
C THR A 68 -8.66 -4.61 -10.80
N MET A 69 -8.60 -5.72 -11.53
CA MET A 69 -7.42 -6.14 -12.32
C MET A 69 -7.59 -5.89 -13.82
N PHE A 70 -8.76 -5.41 -14.23
CA PHE A 70 -9.07 -5.09 -15.61
C PHE A 70 -8.68 -3.66 -15.94
N THR A 71 -8.50 -3.42 -17.23
CA THR A 71 -8.05 -2.14 -17.75
C THR A 71 -9.20 -1.36 -18.33
N ASP A 72 -9.09 -0.05 -18.34
CA ASP A 72 -9.99 0.88 -19.02
C ASP A 72 -9.16 1.95 -19.76
N GLU A 73 -9.85 2.91 -20.37
CA GLU A 73 -9.23 4.03 -21.11
C GLU A 73 -8.41 4.98 -20.22
N THR A 74 -8.45 4.85 -18.90
CA THR A 74 -7.63 5.64 -17.99
C THR A 74 -6.22 5.07 -17.81
N VAL A 75 -6.00 3.82 -18.22
CA VAL A 75 -4.70 3.14 -18.09
C VAL A 75 -3.83 3.43 -19.33
N ALA A 76 -2.73 4.16 -19.14
CA ALA A 76 -1.73 4.35 -20.19
C ALA A 76 -0.92 3.06 -20.42
N MET A 77 -1.19 2.37 -21.53
CA MET A 77 -0.53 1.10 -21.89
C MET A 77 -0.53 0.86 -23.39
N GLU A 78 0.35 -0.05 -23.84
CA GLU A 78 0.28 -0.61 -25.20
C GLU A 78 -0.70 -1.79 -25.26
N GLY A 79 -1.29 -1.99 -26.43
CA GLY A 79 -2.25 -3.06 -26.69
C GLY A 79 -3.69 -2.68 -26.35
N PRO A 80 -4.64 -3.59 -26.57
CA PRO A 80 -6.05 -3.31 -26.39
C PRO A 80 -6.45 -3.19 -24.92
N VAL A 81 -7.43 -2.33 -24.67
CA VAL A 81 -8.19 -2.31 -23.41
C VAL A 81 -8.98 -3.61 -23.28
N ARG A 82 -8.91 -4.23 -22.10
CA ARG A 82 -9.68 -5.40 -21.67
C ARG A 82 -10.45 -5.04 -20.41
N GLU A 83 -11.68 -4.62 -20.60
CA GLU A 83 -12.60 -4.31 -19.50
C GLU A 83 -13.06 -5.59 -18.81
N GLY A 84 -13.51 -5.44 -17.55
CA GLY A 84 -14.06 -6.52 -16.76
C GLY A 84 -14.51 -6.00 -15.39
N PRO A 85 -15.18 -6.85 -14.60
CA PRO A 85 -15.80 -6.42 -13.37
C PRO A 85 -14.76 -6.03 -12.32
N THR A 86 -15.05 -4.96 -11.61
CA THR A 86 -14.47 -4.66 -10.31
C THR A 86 -14.86 -5.75 -9.28
N LEU A 87 -14.21 -5.76 -8.12
CA LEU A 87 -14.44 -6.77 -7.07
C LEU A 87 -15.91 -6.77 -6.63
N HIS A 88 -16.52 -5.60 -6.43
CA HIS A 88 -17.90 -5.52 -5.96
C HIS A 88 -18.91 -6.05 -6.99
N GLU A 89 -18.71 -5.75 -8.28
CA GLU A 89 -19.54 -6.25 -9.37
C GLU A 89 -19.43 -7.77 -9.49
N TRP A 90 -18.21 -8.29 -9.42
CA TRP A 90 -17.96 -9.73 -9.48
C TRP A 90 -18.57 -10.47 -8.29
N ALA A 91 -18.45 -9.91 -7.08
CA ALA A 91 -18.94 -10.53 -5.85
C ALA A 91 -20.44 -10.27 -5.58
N GLY A 92 -21.06 -9.31 -6.26
CA GLY A 92 -22.44 -8.89 -6.00
C GLY A 92 -22.63 -8.26 -4.62
N ILE A 93 -21.66 -7.46 -4.16
CA ILE A 93 -21.69 -6.76 -2.86
C ILE A 93 -21.76 -5.24 -3.04
N ASP A 94 -22.06 -4.51 -1.97
CA ASP A 94 -22.02 -3.05 -1.98
C ASP A 94 -20.59 -2.55 -2.26
N GLY A 95 -20.49 -1.57 -3.16
CA GLY A 95 -19.21 -1.02 -3.65
C GLY A 95 -18.34 -0.44 -2.54
N ARG A 96 -18.94 0.17 -1.52
CA ARG A 96 -18.25 0.84 -0.40
C ARG A 96 -17.81 -0.13 0.69
N THR A 97 -18.09 -1.41 0.53
CA THR A 97 -17.65 -2.43 1.48
C THR A 97 -16.13 -2.61 1.40
N PHE A 98 -15.46 -2.60 2.56
CA PHE A 98 -14.10 -3.12 2.66
C PHE A 98 -14.17 -4.65 2.71
N ALA A 99 -14.00 -5.29 1.55
CA ALA A 99 -14.04 -6.74 1.45
C ALA A 99 -12.96 -7.40 2.34
N ASP A 100 -13.25 -8.60 2.85
CA ASP A 100 -12.22 -9.39 3.51
C ASP A 100 -11.18 -9.89 2.48
N ARG A 101 -9.99 -10.23 2.98
CA ARG A 101 -8.87 -10.68 2.13
C ARG A 101 -9.13 -12.05 1.47
N GLN A 102 -10.05 -12.87 1.99
CA GLN A 102 -10.40 -14.14 1.36
C GLN A 102 -11.21 -13.90 0.09
N LEU A 103 -12.19 -12.98 0.13
CA LEU A 103 -12.98 -12.59 -1.02
C LEU A 103 -12.11 -11.97 -2.12
N GLN A 104 -11.19 -11.08 -1.74
CA GLN A 104 -10.18 -10.55 -2.67
C GLN A 104 -9.33 -11.68 -3.29
N GLY A 105 -8.91 -12.65 -2.47
CA GLY A 105 -8.16 -13.81 -2.95
C GLY A 105 -8.92 -14.65 -3.96
N ALA A 106 -10.23 -14.80 -3.77
CA ALA A 106 -11.11 -15.52 -4.70
C ALA A 106 -11.24 -14.76 -6.04
N TYR A 107 -11.45 -13.45 -5.99
CA TYR A 107 -11.48 -12.59 -7.18
C TYR A 107 -10.17 -12.68 -7.98
N LEU A 108 -9.02 -12.53 -7.32
CA LEU A 108 -7.71 -12.58 -7.98
C LEU A 108 -7.40 -13.93 -8.63
N ARG A 109 -7.86 -15.03 -8.01
CA ARG A 109 -7.76 -16.37 -8.61
C ARG A 109 -8.63 -16.47 -9.85
N TRP A 110 -9.87 -15.99 -9.78
CA TRP A 110 -10.76 -15.99 -10.93
C TRP A 110 -10.19 -15.16 -12.09
N VAL A 111 -9.65 -13.97 -11.82
CA VAL A 111 -8.95 -13.15 -12.83
C VAL A 111 -7.79 -13.91 -13.46
N HIS A 112 -6.98 -14.62 -12.66
CA HIS A 112 -5.89 -15.44 -13.18
C HIS A 112 -6.37 -16.54 -14.11
N GLU A 113 -7.46 -17.23 -13.74
CA GLU A 113 -8.08 -18.26 -14.57
C GLU A 113 -8.57 -17.69 -15.90
N GLN A 114 -9.18 -16.49 -15.91
CA GLN A 114 -9.56 -15.80 -17.15
C GLN A 114 -8.33 -15.45 -18.01
N ALA A 115 -7.31 -14.83 -17.41
CA ALA A 115 -6.10 -14.44 -18.11
C ALA A 115 -5.38 -15.62 -18.78
N VAL A 116 -5.38 -16.80 -18.15
CA VAL A 116 -4.83 -18.03 -18.74
C VAL A 116 -5.74 -18.60 -19.83
N ALA A 117 -7.07 -18.56 -19.64
CA ALA A 117 -8.04 -19.04 -20.63
C ALA A 117 -8.01 -18.23 -21.93
N ASP A 118 -7.71 -16.95 -21.85
CA ASP A 118 -7.62 -16.04 -23.00
C ASP A 118 -6.32 -16.19 -23.81
N LEU A 119 -5.36 -16.98 -23.33
CA LEU A 119 -4.12 -17.23 -24.07
C LEU A 119 -4.40 -18.01 -25.36
N PRO A 120 -3.79 -17.62 -26.49
CA PRO A 120 -3.94 -18.37 -27.73
C PRO A 120 -3.27 -19.74 -27.63
N PRO A 121 -3.68 -20.75 -28.44
CA PRO A 121 -3.19 -22.14 -28.33
C PRO A 121 -1.67 -22.33 -28.43
N GLY A 122 -0.94 -21.34 -28.96
CA GLY A 122 0.52 -21.35 -29.05
C GLY A 122 1.25 -20.96 -27.77
N VAL A 123 0.56 -20.36 -26.79
CA VAL A 123 1.13 -19.92 -25.51
C VAL A 123 0.72 -20.88 -24.42
N VAL A 124 1.70 -21.49 -23.75
CA VAL A 124 1.46 -22.54 -22.76
C VAL A 124 2.01 -22.11 -21.40
N VAL A 125 1.17 -22.18 -20.37
CA VAL A 125 1.58 -21.88 -18.98
C VAL A 125 1.87 -23.17 -18.24
N HIS A 126 3.11 -23.29 -17.75
CA HIS A 126 3.58 -24.37 -16.89
C HIS A 126 3.69 -23.86 -15.46
N HIS A 127 2.82 -24.33 -14.58
CA HIS A 127 2.85 -23.95 -13.16
C HIS A 127 3.86 -24.79 -12.37
N HIS A 128 4.72 -24.11 -11.60
CA HIS A 128 5.70 -24.71 -10.70
C HIS A 128 5.41 -24.24 -9.26
N PRO A 129 4.65 -25.01 -8.45
CA PRO A 129 4.30 -24.66 -7.07
C PRO A 129 5.52 -24.81 -6.14
N ARG A 130 6.54 -23.99 -6.34
CA ARG A 130 7.89 -24.13 -5.75
C ARG A 130 8.53 -22.77 -5.53
N ARG A 131 9.38 -22.68 -4.52
CA ARG A 131 10.24 -21.51 -4.31
C ARG A 131 11.34 -21.44 -5.37
N ALA A 132 11.50 -20.26 -5.99
CA ALA A 132 12.71 -19.95 -6.74
C ALA A 132 13.85 -19.61 -5.75
N LEU A 133 14.99 -20.25 -5.89
CA LEU A 133 16.13 -20.09 -4.98
C LEU A 133 17.19 -19.14 -5.53
N ARG A 134 17.37 -19.13 -6.86
CA ARG A 134 18.43 -18.36 -7.52
C ARG A 134 18.15 -18.17 -9.00
N VAL A 135 18.46 -16.98 -9.51
CA VAL A 135 18.61 -16.71 -10.95
C VAL A 135 20.11 -16.61 -11.25
N SER A 136 20.56 -17.23 -12.35
CA SER A 136 21.96 -17.21 -12.77
C SER A 136 22.08 -17.14 -14.30
N GLY A 137 23.23 -16.73 -14.81
CA GLY A 137 23.46 -16.48 -16.25
C GLY A 137 23.50 -14.98 -16.58
N PRO A 138 23.91 -14.62 -17.81
CA PRO A 138 23.98 -13.23 -18.25
C PRO A 138 22.58 -12.64 -18.43
N ARG A 139 22.43 -11.32 -18.24
CA ARG A 139 21.18 -10.59 -18.52
C ARG A 139 20.81 -10.63 -20.01
N GLU A 140 21.80 -10.45 -20.88
CA GLU A 140 21.65 -10.42 -22.35
C GLU A 140 21.74 -11.82 -22.97
N GLY A 141 21.24 -12.84 -22.28
CA GLY A 141 21.28 -14.22 -22.77
C GLY A 141 20.46 -15.17 -21.92
N ARG A 142 20.56 -16.46 -22.23
CA ARG A 142 19.73 -17.47 -21.58
C ARG A 142 20.07 -17.59 -20.09
N GLN A 143 19.07 -17.33 -19.27
CA GLN A 143 19.13 -17.39 -17.82
C GLN A 143 18.72 -18.77 -17.31
N ARG A 144 19.09 -19.06 -16.06
CA ARG A 144 18.82 -20.30 -15.34
C ARG A 144 18.13 -19.99 -14.02
N VAL A 145 16.90 -20.47 -13.85
CA VAL A 145 16.12 -20.30 -12.63
C VAL A 145 16.13 -21.61 -11.84
N TRP A 146 16.74 -21.59 -10.66
CA TRP A 146 16.87 -22.75 -9.77
C TRP A 146 15.66 -22.82 -8.85
N LEU A 147 14.98 -23.96 -8.88
CA LEU A 147 13.78 -24.18 -8.07
C LEU A 147 14.09 -25.16 -6.94
N GLU A 148 13.47 -24.92 -5.79
CA GLU A 148 13.55 -25.80 -4.63
C GLU A 148 13.11 -27.23 -4.98
N GLY A 149 13.92 -28.20 -4.53
CA GLY A 149 13.67 -29.63 -4.76
C GLY A 149 13.83 -30.08 -6.21
N ARG A 150 14.39 -29.26 -7.12
CA ARG A 150 14.71 -29.68 -8.50
C ARG A 150 16.23 -29.79 -8.73
N PRO A 151 16.70 -30.88 -9.36
CA PRO A 151 18.14 -31.07 -9.62
C PRO A 151 18.67 -30.24 -10.79
N ARG A 152 17.78 -29.68 -11.63
CA ARG A 152 18.13 -28.90 -12.82
C ARG A 152 17.32 -27.60 -12.85
N PRO A 153 17.93 -26.48 -13.30
CA PRO A 153 17.21 -25.22 -13.42
C PRO A 153 16.25 -25.23 -14.62
N LEU A 154 15.27 -24.34 -14.58
CA LEU A 154 14.55 -23.91 -15.77
C LEU A 154 15.48 -23.04 -16.62
N LEU A 155 15.47 -23.25 -17.93
CA LEU A 155 16.17 -22.41 -18.89
C LEU A 155 15.18 -21.37 -19.42
N ALA A 156 15.55 -20.10 -19.39
CA ALA A 156 14.67 -19.02 -19.78
C ALA A 156 15.41 -18.04 -20.69
N ASP A 157 14.76 -17.60 -21.76
CA ASP A 157 15.26 -16.51 -22.60
C ASP A 157 14.97 -15.15 -21.94
N LEU A 158 13.95 -15.08 -21.07
CA LEU A 158 13.67 -13.94 -20.20
C LEU A 158 13.18 -14.41 -18.82
N VAL A 159 13.61 -13.72 -17.76
CA VAL A 159 13.07 -13.89 -16.41
C VAL A 159 12.46 -12.59 -15.94
N VAL A 160 11.20 -12.63 -15.52
CA VAL A 160 10.51 -11.49 -14.92
C VAL A 160 10.24 -11.78 -13.44
N LEU A 161 10.62 -10.85 -12.58
CA LEU A 161 10.45 -10.96 -11.13
C LEU A 161 9.23 -10.15 -10.70
N THR A 162 8.16 -10.84 -10.31
CA THR A 162 6.87 -10.31 -9.84
C THR A 162 6.66 -10.65 -8.37
N LEU A 163 7.71 -10.51 -7.56
CA LEU A 163 7.84 -11.07 -6.21
C LEU A 163 6.88 -10.47 -5.15
N GLY A 164 6.19 -9.38 -5.47
CA GLY A 164 5.22 -8.76 -4.56
C GLY A 164 5.86 -8.27 -3.27
N HIS A 165 5.30 -8.70 -2.14
CA HIS A 165 5.78 -8.38 -0.80
C HIS A 165 6.79 -9.46 -0.35
N LEU A 166 8.01 -9.02 -0.01
CA LEU A 166 9.11 -9.87 0.40
C LEU A 166 9.25 -9.87 1.92
N ASP A 167 9.82 -10.95 2.46
CA ASP A 167 10.21 -11.01 3.86
C ASP A 167 11.22 -9.90 4.17
N ALA A 168 11.10 -9.32 5.36
CA ALA A 168 12.06 -8.35 5.84
C ALA A 168 13.35 -9.06 6.25
N GLU A 169 14.49 -8.59 5.77
CA GLU A 169 15.77 -8.94 6.38
C GLU A 169 15.85 -8.25 7.75
N LEU A 170 16.24 -9.00 8.78
CA LEU A 170 16.38 -8.45 10.12
C LEU A 170 17.57 -7.51 10.15
N ASP A 171 17.32 -6.26 10.57
CA ASP A 171 18.39 -5.31 10.88
C ASP A 171 19.07 -5.65 12.22
N ASP A 172 20.20 -4.99 12.48
CA ASP A 172 20.99 -5.19 13.71
C ASP A 172 20.14 -5.01 14.97
N GLN A 173 19.16 -4.10 14.95
CA GLN A 173 18.29 -3.85 16.08
C GLN A 173 17.30 -4.99 16.32
N GLN A 174 16.70 -5.56 15.26
CA GLN A 174 15.84 -6.75 15.39
C GLN A 174 16.64 -7.96 15.86
N ILE A 175 17.88 -8.12 15.38
CA ILE A 175 18.78 -9.17 15.85
C ILE A 175 19.05 -9.01 17.35
N GLU A 176 19.40 -7.81 17.80
CA GLU A 176 19.63 -7.51 19.22
C GLU A 176 18.39 -7.78 20.08
N LEU A 177 17.19 -7.39 19.63
CA LEU A 177 15.94 -7.66 20.33
C LEU A 177 15.64 -9.16 20.43
N ALA A 178 15.87 -9.91 19.34
CA ALA A 178 15.70 -11.36 19.33
C ALA A 178 16.67 -12.06 20.29
N GLU A 179 17.92 -11.61 20.35
CA GLU A 179 18.94 -12.14 21.26
C GLU A 179 18.62 -11.78 22.72
N TYR A 180 18.22 -10.54 22.98
CA TYR A 180 17.80 -10.07 24.30
C TYR A 180 16.62 -10.90 24.81
N ALA A 181 15.59 -11.10 23.98
CA ALA A 181 14.43 -11.89 24.36
C ALA A 181 14.82 -13.34 24.69
N ARG A 182 15.66 -13.96 23.86
CA ARG A 182 16.17 -15.32 24.12
C ARG A 182 16.96 -15.41 25.43
N ALA A 183 17.83 -14.45 25.70
CA ALA A 183 18.64 -14.41 26.92
C ALA A 183 17.81 -14.26 28.20
N HIS A 184 16.63 -13.64 28.11
CA HIS A 184 15.74 -13.36 29.24
C HIS A 184 14.49 -14.24 29.28
N GLY A 185 14.35 -15.22 28.37
CA GLY A 185 13.17 -16.09 28.29
C GLY A 185 11.89 -15.36 27.88
N LEU A 186 12.01 -14.26 27.13
CA LEU A 186 10.89 -13.47 26.61
C LEU A 186 10.51 -13.92 25.19
N VAL A 187 9.30 -13.56 24.76
CA VAL A 187 8.85 -13.71 23.37
C VAL A 187 9.23 -12.46 22.59
N HIS A 188 9.86 -12.64 21.43
CA HIS A 188 10.03 -11.59 20.43
C HIS A 188 9.44 -12.06 19.10
N LEU A 189 8.47 -11.31 18.59
CA LEU A 189 7.93 -11.48 17.24
C LEU A 189 8.68 -10.51 16.31
N PRO A 190 9.48 -11.00 15.35
CA PRO A 190 10.17 -10.13 14.39
C PRO A 190 9.17 -9.52 13.39
N PRO A 191 9.60 -8.53 12.58
CA PRO A 191 8.79 -8.02 11.47
C PRO A 191 8.41 -9.15 10.52
N ASP A 192 7.11 -9.35 10.32
CA ASP A 192 6.54 -10.34 9.41
C ASP A 192 5.16 -9.86 8.93
N PHE A 193 4.60 -10.54 7.93
CA PHE A 193 3.20 -10.35 7.58
C PHE A 193 2.33 -10.86 8.73
N THR A 194 1.48 -10.00 9.31
CA THR A 194 0.76 -10.31 10.54
C THR A 194 -0.06 -11.60 10.48
N ALA A 195 -0.57 -11.97 9.30
CA ALA A 195 -1.33 -13.20 9.09
C ALA A 195 -0.47 -14.48 9.07
N ASP A 196 0.86 -14.35 8.95
CA ASP A 196 1.85 -15.44 9.01
C ASP A 196 2.44 -15.65 10.42
N SER A 197 2.35 -14.64 11.28
CA SER A 197 2.95 -14.67 12.62
C SER A 197 2.23 -15.64 13.57
N ASP A 198 3.00 -16.41 14.34
CA ASP A 198 2.44 -17.23 15.43
C ASP A 198 2.10 -16.37 16.65
N LEU A 199 0.88 -15.83 16.64
CA LEU A 199 0.36 -15.00 17.71
C LEU A 199 0.01 -15.80 18.97
N SER A 200 0.02 -17.14 18.94
CA SER A 200 -0.28 -17.98 20.10
C SER A 200 0.78 -17.86 21.20
N ALA A 201 1.97 -17.37 20.86
CA ALA A 201 3.04 -17.07 21.79
C ALA A 201 2.67 -15.94 22.78
N LEU A 202 1.79 -15.02 22.40
CA LEU A 202 1.31 -13.92 23.25
C LEU A 202 0.14 -14.39 24.11
N LYS A 203 0.31 -14.55 25.43
CA LYS A 203 -0.73 -15.12 26.30
C LYS A 203 -1.70 -14.08 26.82
N ALA A 204 -2.85 -14.56 27.29
CA ALA A 204 -3.89 -13.73 27.90
C ALA A 204 -3.34 -12.94 29.09
N GLY A 205 -3.67 -11.65 29.17
CA GLY A 205 -3.25 -10.75 30.25
C GLY A 205 -1.77 -10.37 30.28
N GLU A 206 -0.92 -10.93 29.41
CA GLU A 206 0.50 -10.59 29.38
C GLU A 206 0.74 -9.19 28.80
N PRO A 207 1.70 -8.42 29.35
CA PRO A 207 2.11 -7.15 28.79
C PRO A 207 2.90 -7.37 27.50
N VAL A 208 2.46 -6.78 26.40
CA VAL A 208 3.12 -6.86 25.09
C VAL A 208 3.48 -5.46 24.61
N LEU A 209 4.77 -5.21 24.39
CA LEU A 209 5.24 -3.99 23.75
C LEU A 209 5.09 -4.13 22.24
N VAL A 210 4.35 -3.21 21.62
CA VAL A 210 4.16 -3.20 20.17
C VAL A 210 4.83 -1.96 19.57
N ARG A 211 5.76 -2.19 18.64
CA ARG A 211 6.47 -1.13 17.93
C ARG A 211 5.86 -0.92 16.55
N GLY A 212 5.10 0.15 16.41
CA GLY A 212 4.40 0.54 15.20
C GLY A 212 2.89 0.63 15.44
N PHE A 213 2.28 1.70 14.93
CA PHE A 213 0.84 1.96 15.05
C PHE A 213 0.21 2.20 13.66
N GLY A 214 0.67 1.42 12.67
CA GLY A 214 0.23 1.47 11.27
C GLY A 214 -0.79 0.40 10.93
N LEU A 215 -1.03 0.18 9.63
CA LEU A 215 -2.02 -0.80 9.14
C LEU A 215 -1.76 -2.22 9.68
N ALA A 216 -0.50 -2.68 9.75
CA ALA A 216 -0.15 -3.99 10.29
C ALA A 216 -0.49 -4.15 11.79
N PHE A 217 -0.50 -3.04 12.54
CA PHE A 217 -0.94 -3.05 13.95
C PHE A 217 -2.45 -3.28 14.04
N VAL A 218 -3.24 -2.71 13.13
CA VAL A 218 -4.70 -2.94 13.12
C VAL A 218 -5.00 -4.41 12.90
N ASP A 219 -4.33 -5.06 11.94
CA ASP A 219 -4.41 -6.51 11.74
C ASP A 219 -4.04 -7.29 13.01
N LEU A 220 -2.94 -6.91 13.67
CA LEU A 220 -2.47 -7.57 14.90
C LEU A 220 -3.50 -7.44 16.02
N MET A 221 -4.00 -6.21 16.23
CA MET A 221 -4.98 -5.89 17.24
C MET A 221 -6.23 -6.74 17.04
N VAL A 222 -6.82 -6.71 15.84
CA VAL A 222 -8.05 -7.45 15.52
C VAL A 222 -7.87 -8.97 15.72
N LEU A 223 -6.73 -9.54 15.35
CA LEU A 223 -6.45 -10.97 15.58
C LEU A 223 -6.25 -11.31 17.06
N LEU A 224 -5.70 -10.39 17.85
CA LEU A 224 -5.50 -10.56 19.29
C LEU A 224 -6.74 -10.22 20.13
N THR A 225 -7.74 -9.55 19.54
CA THR A 225 -8.99 -9.14 20.17
C THR A 225 -10.15 -10.01 19.70
N GLU A 226 -10.82 -9.62 18.62
CA GLU A 226 -11.95 -10.36 18.02
C GLU A 226 -11.54 -11.77 17.60
N GLY A 227 -10.33 -11.94 17.08
CA GLY A 227 -9.75 -13.24 16.76
C GLY A 227 -9.61 -14.17 17.96
N ARG A 228 -9.71 -13.64 19.19
CA ARG A 228 -9.70 -14.41 20.44
C ARG A 228 -11.08 -14.47 21.13
N GLY A 229 -12.13 -14.04 20.44
CA GLY A 229 -13.51 -14.12 20.90
C GLY A 229 -14.04 -12.85 21.55
N GLY A 230 -13.26 -11.76 21.53
CA GLY A 230 -13.78 -10.44 21.85
C GLY A 230 -14.83 -9.98 20.85
N ARG A 231 -15.62 -8.97 21.21
CA ARG A 231 -16.66 -8.43 20.33
C ARG A 231 -16.94 -6.97 20.63
N TYR A 232 -17.51 -6.28 19.67
CA TYR A 232 -18.06 -4.95 19.88
C TYR A 232 -19.56 -5.01 20.24
N ASP A 233 -19.96 -4.23 21.24
CA ASP A 233 -21.36 -3.91 21.55
C ASP A 233 -21.56 -2.40 21.29
N GLY A 234 -22.07 -2.07 20.10
CA GLY A 234 -21.96 -0.73 19.54
C GLY A 234 -20.48 -0.33 19.38
N ASP A 235 -20.11 0.84 19.90
CA ASP A 235 -18.73 1.34 19.84
C ASP A 235 -17.86 0.87 21.03
N THR A 236 -18.40 0.03 21.92
CA THR A 236 -17.69 -0.48 23.09
C THR A 236 -17.14 -1.88 22.83
N TYR A 237 -15.82 -2.03 22.95
CA TYR A 237 -15.19 -3.34 22.91
C TYR A 237 -15.42 -4.12 24.21
N VAL A 238 -15.87 -5.37 24.10
CA VAL A 238 -16.08 -6.32 25.19
C VAL A 238 -15.03 -7.43 25.09
N PRO A 239 -14.04 -7.47 26.01
CA PRO A 239 -12.99 -8.49 25.97
C PRO A 239 -13.54 -9.88 26.31
N SER A 240 -12.93 -10.89 25.71
CA SER A 240 -13.12 -12.31 26.00
C SER A 240 -12.36 -12.79 27.22
N GLY A 241 -11.31 -12.07 27.63
CA GLY A 241 -10.34 -12.47 28.65
C GLY A 241 -9.17 -13.27 28.10
N GLN A 242 -9.08 -13.46 26.77
CA GLN A 242 -7.97 -14.16 26.10
C GLN A 242 -6.96 -13.20 25.45
N GLU A 243 -7.24 -11.90 25.48
CA GLU A 243 -6.41 -10.84 24.93
C GLU A 243 -5.16 -10.59 25.79
N PRO A 244 -4.01 -10.27 25.18
CA PRO A 244 -2.89 -9.66 25.90
C PRO A 244 -3.17 -8.18 26.20
N VAL A 245 -2.33 -7.56 27.02
CA VAL A 245 -2.35 -6.10 27.25
C VAL A 245 -1.33 -5.45 26.32
N LEU A 246 -1.81 -4.76 25.28
CA LEU A 246 -0.96 -4.12 24.28
C LEU A 246 -0.51 -2.72 24.72
N TYR A 247 0.81 -2.52 24.82
CA TYR A 247 1.44 -1.22 25.01
C TYR A 247 2.03 -0.77 23.68
N VAL A 248 1.28 0.06 22.97
CA VAL A 248 1.54 0.42 21.58
C VAL A 248 2.33 1.73 21.51
N GLY A 249 3.45 1.72 20.79
CA GLY A 249 4.25 2.90 20.54
C GLY A 249 4.53 3.09 19.05
N SER A 250 4.53 4.33 18.58
CA SER A 250 5.01 4.70 17.25
C SER A 250 5.89 5.94 17.35
N ARG A 251 6.65 6.24 16.28
CA ARG A 251 7.43 7.49 16.21
C ARG A 251 6.54 8.74 16.26
N ARG A 252 5.31 8.63 15.75
CA ARG A 252 4.31 9.71 15.73
C ARG A 252 3.63 9.90 17.10
N GLY A 253 3.63 8.85 17.93
CA GLY A 253 2.96 8.81 19.24
C GLY A 253 1.43 8.72 19.18
N VAL A 254 0.82 8.78 17.99
CA VAL A 254 -0.62 8.67 17.73
C VAL A 254 -0.90 7.68 16.59
N PRO A 255 -2.13 7.12 16.47
CA PRO A 255 -2.53 6.33 15.30
C PRO A 255 -2.54 7.19 14.02
N TYR A 256 -2.55 6.55 12.85
CA TYR A 256 -2.84 7.25 11.59
C TYR A 256 -4.31 7.69 11.53
N HIS A 257 -4.58 8.70 10.70
CA HIS A 257 -5.94 9.20 10.47
C HIS A 257 -6.87 8.09 9.96
N SER A 258 -8.12 8.17 10.41
CA SER A 258 -9.20 7.31 9.97
C SER A 258 -9.47 7.44 8.46
N LYS A 259 -10.11 6.42 7.88
CA LYS A 259 -10.62 6.50 6.51
C LYS A 259 -11.76 7.51 6.47
N ILE A 260 -11.84 8.31 5.41
CA ILE A 260 -12.95 9.25 5.22
C ILE A 260 -14.28 8.48 5.15
N GLY A 261 -15.29 8.98 5.88
CA GLY A 261 -16.65 8.39 5.90
C GLY A 261 -17.59 8.97 4.84
N TYR A 262 -17.17 10.01 4.12
CA TYR A 262 -17.99 10.72 3.12
C TYR A 262 -17.54 10.41 1.68
N ASP A 263 -18.48 10.55 0.74
CA ASP A 263 -18.20 10.37 -0.69
C ASP A 263 -17.51 11.59 -1.30
N TRP A 264 -16.73 11.35 -2.36
CA TRP A 264 -16.14 12.44 -3.12
C TRP A 264 -17.23 13.22 -3.87
N SER A 265 -17.38 14.50 -3.55
CA SER A 265 -18.24 15.45 -4.28
C SER A 265 -17.41 16.41 -5.15
N GLY A 266 -18.02 17.20 -6.03
CA GLY A 266 -17.28 18.25 -6.77
C GLY A 266 -16.21 17.75 -7.75
N GLU A 267 -15.51 18.70 -8.37
CA GLU A 267 -14.48 18.42 -9.37
C GLU A 267 -13.20 17.88 -8.72
N ARG A 268 -12.56 16.88 -9.35
CA ARG A 268 -11.23 16.43 -8.92
C ARG A 268 -10.21 17.50 -9.30
N PRO A 269 -9.23 17.81 -8.43
CA PRO A 269 -8.19 18.76 -8.78
C PRO A 269 -7.45 18.30 -10.05
N PRO A 270 -7.10 19.23 -10.97
CA PRO A 270 -6.37 18.89 -12.18
C PRO A 270 -4.90 18.61 -11.83
N LEU A 271 -4.63 17.36 -11.44
CA LEU A 271 -3.31 16.86 -11.08
C LEU A 271 -2.69 16.05 -12.24
N PRO A 272 -1.35 16.00 -12.36
CA PRO A 272 -0.38 16.76 -11.58
C PRO A 272 -0.29 18.24 -12.00
N ARG A 273 -0.02 19.17 -11.07
CA ARG A 273 0.08 20.61 -11.38
C ARG A 273 1.46 21.22 -11.15
N PHE A 274 2.11 20.85 -10.06
CA PHE A 274 3.39 21.36 -9.56
C PHE A 274 4.43 20.26 -9.36
N PHE A 275 4.02 18.98 -9.41
CA PHE A 275 4.94 17.85 -9.36
C PHE A 275 4.58 16.79 -10.41
N GLY A 276 4.82 17.11 -11.69
CA GLY A 276 4.57 16.24 -12.83
C GLY A 276 5.85 15.79 -13.56
N PRO A 277 5.69 15.14 -14.74
CA PRO A 277 6.83 14.69 -15.54
C PRO A 277 7.86 15.79 -15.86
N PRO A 278 7.50 17.04 -16.22
CA PRO A 278 8.48 18.09 -16.50
C PRO A 278 9.34 18.44 -15.28
N GLU A 279 8.76 18.50 -14.08
CA GLU A 279 9.51 18.80 -12.86
C GLU A 279 10.42 17.64 -12.46
N VAL A 280 9.95 16.39 -12.64
CA VAL A 280 10.78 15.20 -12.44
C VAL A 280 11.94 15.18 -13.42
N GLU A 281 11.70 15.42 -14.71
CA GLU A 281 12.74 15.51 -15.74
C GLU A 281 13.76 16.61 -15.41
N ALA A 282 13.30 17.78 -14.98
CA ALA A 282 14.17 18.88 -14.58
C ALA A 282 15.04 18.51 -13.36
N LEU A 283 14.49 17.78 -12.38
CA LEU A 283 15.26 17.25 -11.25
C LEU A 283 16.31 16.23 -11.70
N LEU A 284 15.93 15.30 -12.59
CA LEU A 284 16.83 14.27 -13.11
C LEU A 284 17.95 14.85 -13.99
N ALA A 285 17.72 15.97 -14.66
CA ALA A 285 18.67 16.63 -15.56
C ALA A 285 19.73 17.49 -14.83
N ARG A 286 19.62 17.69 -13.50
CA ARG A 286 20.57 18.50 -12.74
C ARG A 286 21.98 17.86 -12.75
N PRO A 287 23.03 18.58 -13.17
CA PRO A 287 24.40 18.03 -13.26
C PRO A 287 24.95 17.48 -11.94
N GLU A 288 24.62 18.14 -10.83
CA GLU A 288 24.97 17.74 -9.46
C GLU A 288 24.10 16.61 -8.90
N GLY A 289 23.13 16.14 -9.69
CA GLY A 289 22.04 15.29 -9.23
C GLY A 289 21.04 16.07 -8.37
N PHE A 290 20.19 15.35 -7.66
CA PHE A 290 19.34 15.89 -6.62
C PHE A 290 19.55 15.03 -5.37
N ALA A 291 19.30 15.58 -4.20
CA ALA A 291 19.44 14.82 -2.97
C ALA A 291 18.56 13.57 -2.97
N ARG A 292 19.18 12.38 -3.00
CA ARG A 292 18.51 11.08 -2.87
C ARG A 292 18.63 10.60 -1.42
N GLY A 293 17.51 10.51 -0.71
CA GLY A 293 17.44 10.09 0.70
C GLY A 293 15.99 9.94 1.19
N GLY A 294 15.73 8.97 2.06
CA GLY A 294 14.37 8.65 2.52
C GLY A 294 13.71 9.76 3.35
N ALA A 295 12.41 9.60 3.61
CA ALA A 295 11.52 10.50 4.34
C ALA A 295 11.86 10.69 5.84
N ALA A 296 13.12 10.54 6.24
CA ALA A 296 13.58 10.81 7.59
C ALA A 296 14.90 11.59 7.52
N VAL A 297 14.80 12.89 7.80
CA VAL A 297 15.90 13.78 8.20
C VAL A 297 17.06 13.91 7.20
N GLY A 298 16.98 14.95 6.36
CA GLY A 298 18.17 15.71 5.93
C GLY A 298 18.86 15.27 4.63
N ASN A 299 18.20 15.40 3.49
CA ASN A 299 18.72 16.13 2.31
C ASN A 299 17.70 16.18 1.15
N SER A 300 16.82 15.18 0.98
CA SER A 300 15.77 15.15 -0.08
C SER A 300 14.66 16.18 0.12
N GLY A 301 14.52 16.67 1.36
CA GLY A 301 13.56 17.71 1.74
C GLY A 301 13.79 19.06 1.07
N ARG A 302 14.91 19.26 0.37
CA ARG A 302 15.21 20.53 -0.30
C ARG A 302 14.72 20.58 -1.75
N ASP A 303 14.87 19.49 -2.50
CA ASP A 303 14.64 19.49 -3.94
C ASP A 303 13.24 18.97 -4.31
N VAL A 304 12.79 17.92 -3.63
CA VAL A 304 11.54 17.22 -3.98
C VAL A 304 10.38 17.66 -3.09
N TRP A 305 10.64 17.77 -1.79
CA TRP A 305 9.58 18.05 -0.82
C TRP A 305 8.82 19.36 -1.07
N PRO A 306 9.46 20.49 -1.46
CA PRO A 306 8.70 21.71 -1.78
C PRO A 306 7.71 21.53 -2.94
N LEU A 307 8.02 20.67 -3.92
CA LEU A 307 7.11 20.34 -5.01
C LEU A 307 5.95 19.48 -4.52
N VAL A 308 6.24 18.50 -3.65
CA VAL A 308 5.21 17.66 -3.00
C VAL A 308 4.28 18.51 -2.13
N GLU A 309 4.83 19.40 -1.29
CA GLU A 309 4.02 20.30 -0.46
C GLU A 309 3.14 21.22 -1.32
N LYS A 310 3.68 21.74 -2.43
CA LYS A 310 2.93 22.60 -3.35
C LYS A 310 1.83 21.84 -4.10
N GLU A 311 2.08 20.60 -4.51
CA GLU A 311 1.09 19.71 -5.13
C GLU A 311 -0.05 19.36 -4.15
N LEU A 312 0.30 18.93 -2.94
CA LEU A 312 -0.68 18.57 -1.90
C LEU A 312 -1.49 19.80 -1.45
N GLY A 313 -0.84 20.96 -1.31
CA GLY A 313 -1.50 22.22 -1.03
C GLY A 313 -2.46 22.62 -2.13
N PHE A 314 -2.07 22.49 -3.41
CA PHE A 314 -2.98 22.72 -4.53
C PHE A 314 -4.21 21.81 -4.47
N ALA A 315 -4.04 20.51 -4.25
CA ALA A 315 -5.16 19.58 -4.12
C ALA A 315 -6.09 19.93 -2.95
N HIS A 316 -5.50 20.26 -1.78
CA HIS A 316 -6.24 20.68 -0.58
C HIS A 316 -7.04 21.96 -0.81
N TYR A 317 -6.41 23.02 -1.32
CA TYR A 317 -7.09 24.29 -1.53
C TYR A 317 -8.06 24.25 -2.71
N HIS A 318 -7.78 23.48 -3.77
CA HIS A 318 -8.77 23.26 -4.83
C HIS A 318 -10.05 22.67 -4.24
N ARG A 319 -9.92 21.63 -3.42
CA ARG A 319 -11.06 21.02 -2.73
C ARG A 319 -11.80 22.04 -1.85
N LEU A 320 -11.07 22.76 -1.01
CA LEU A 320 -11.65 23.76 -0.10
C LEU A 320 -12.43 24.84 -0.86
N PHE A 321 -11.85 25.42 -1.90
CA PHE A 321 -12.48 26.50 -2.66
C PHE A 321 -13.65 26.06 -3.53
N THR A 322 -13.57 24.86 -4.12
CA THR A 322 -14.61 24.39 -5.04
C THR A 322 -15.82 23.79 -4.32
N VAL A 323 -15.61 23.17 -3.16
CA VAL A 323 -16.69 22.50 -2.42
C VAL A 323 -17.15 23.28 -1.20
N HIS A 324 -16.29 24.09 -0.60
CA HIS A 324 -16.59 24.91 0.57
C HIS A 324 -16.26 26.39 0.33
N PRO A 325 -16.77 27.03 -0.74
CA PRO A 325 -16.46 28.43 -1.04
C PRO A 325 -16.84 29.37 0.11
N GLU A 326 -17.83 29.01 0.95
CA GLU A 326 -18.23 29.75 2.16
C GLU A 326 -17.12 29.88 3.20
N ARG A 327 -16.08 29.03 3.14
CA ARG A 327 -14.92 29.05 4.05
C ARG A 327 -13.75 29.86 3.50
N THR A 328 -13.93 30.55 2.38
CA THR A 328 -12.87 31.27 1.67
C THR A 328 -13.24 32.74 1.44
N LEU A 329 -12.24 33.62 1.35
CA LEU A 329 -12.43 35.08 1.19
C LEU A 329 -12.12 35.61 -0.22
N MET A 330 -11.77 34.74 -1.18
CA MET A 330 -11.49 35.13 -2.56
C MET A 330 -11.93 34.04 -3.54
N SER A 331 -11.89 34.36 -4.83
CA SER A 331 -12.21 33.37 -5.86
C SER A 331 -11.09 32.33 -6.00
N TRP A 332 -11.44 31.12 -6.44
CA TRP A 332 -10.44 30.09 -6.77
C TRP A 332 -9.46 30.57 -7.84
N ALA A 333 -9.94 31.27 -8.87
CA ALA A 333 -9.09 31.76 -9.96
C ALA A 333 -8.01 32.72 -9.44
N ASP A 334 -8.37 33.68 -8.58
CA ASP A 334 -7.42 34.62 -7.99
C ASP A 334 -6.45 33.93 -7.03
N PHE A 335 -6.92 32.90 -6.31
CA PHE A 335 -6.08 32.13 -5.41
C PHE A 335 -5.09 31.26 -6.18
N GLU A 336 -5.54 30.50 -7.18
CA GLU A 336 -4.70 29.61 -7.99
C GLU A 336 -3.58 30.40 -8.66
N GLU A 337 -3.89 31.53 -9.30
CA GLU A 337 -2.88 32.36 -9.98
C GLU A 337 -1.74 32.76 -9.03
N LYS A 338 -2.10 33.25 -7.84
CA LYS A 338 -1.13 33.66 -6.82
C LYS A 338 -0.40 32.47 -6.20
N TYR A 339 -1.08 31.36 -5.98
CA TYR A 339 -0.50 30.14 -5.42
C TYR A 339 0.54 29.54 -6.38
N ALA A 340 0.22 29.54 -7.68
CA ALA A 340 1.11 29.06 -8.73
C ALA A 340 2.40 29.90 -8.81
N ALA A 341 2.29 31.22 -8.73
CA ALA A 341 3.44 32.14 -8.76
C ALA A 341 4.23 32.18 -7.43
N GLY A 342 3.57 31.88 -6.30
CA GLY A 342 4.14 32.01 -4.97
C GLY A 342 5.16 30.92 -4.60
N ASN A 343 5.98 31.24 -3.61
CA ASN A 343 6.87 30.33 -2.88
C ASN A 343 6.52 30.37 -1.38
N GLY A 344 7.17 29.54 -0.55
CA GLY A 344 6.84 29.30 0.85
C GLY A 344 6.22 30.46 1.63
N THR A 345 6.90 31.62 1.74
CA THR A 345 6.38 32.77 2.50
C THR A 345 5.20 33.47 1.81
N ASP A 346 5.24 33.57 0.49
CA ASP A 346 4.16 34.19 -0.30
C ASP A 346 2.88 33.36 -0.23
N ILE A 347 3.03 32.02 -0.30
CA ILE A 347 1.94 31.06 -0.16
C ILE A 347 1.35 31.13 1.25
N GLN A 348 2.17 31.18 2.30
CA GLN A 348 1.67 31.30 3.69
C GLN A 348 0.86 32.58 3.90
N ALA A 349 1.32 33.72 3.36
CA ALA A 349 0.59 34.98 3.42
C ALA A 349 -0.72 34.92 2.63
N LEU A 350 -0.68 34.34 1.42
CA LEU A 350 -1.86 34.13 0.58
C LEU A 350 -2.91 33.26 1.28
N VAL A 351 -2.51 32.10 1.80
CA VAL A 351 -3.39 31.17 2.53
C VAL A 351 -4.00 31.85 3.75
N SER A 352 -3.21 32.59 4.52
CA SER A 352 -3.71 33.29 5.71
C SER A 352 -4.74 34.37 5.39
N ALA A 353 -4.59 35.04 4.24
CA ALA A 353 -5.56 36.03 3.76
C ALA A 353 -6.81 35.40 3.13
N ALA A 354 -6.68 34.22 2.53
CA ALA A 354 -7.75 33.57 1.77
C ALA A 354 -8.61 32.61 2.59
N VAL A 355 -8.03 31.96 3.61
CA VAL A 355 -8.65 30.93 4.45
C VAL A 355 -8.66 31.41 5.91
N PRO A 356 -9.77 31.99 6.41
CA PRO A 356 -9.82 32.63 7.72
C PRO A 356 -9.57 31.68 8.88
N ASP A 357 -10.17 30.50 8.83
CA ASP A 357 -10.03 29.49 9.88
C ASP A 357 -8.69 28.77 9.73
N PRO A 358 -7.78 28.83 10.73
CA PRO A 358 -6.53 28.08 10.72
C PRO A 358 -6.74 26.57 10.59
N ALA A 359 -7.87 26.02 11.05
CA ALA A 359 -8.16 24.61 10.91
C ALA A 359 -8.25 24.19 9.43
N ASP A 360 -8.80 25.03 8.55
CA ASP A 360 -8.94 24.73 7.11
C ASP A 360 -7.63 24.92 6.32
N ARG A 361 -6.54 25.35 6.97
CA ARG A 361 -5.23 25.52 6.33
C ARG A 361 -4.44 24.21 6.37
N LEU A 362 -3.80 23.88 5.26
CA LEU A 362 -2.94 22.70 5.21
C LEU A 362 -1.65 22.95 6.01
N ASP A 363 -1.40 22.11 7.01
CA ASP A 363 -0.14 22.05 7.76
C ASP A 363 0.39 20.61 7.76
N LEU A 364 1.26 20.31 6.81
CA LEU A 364 1.84 18.97 6.64
C LEU A 364 2.78 18.59 7.79
N ALA A 365 3.41 19.56 8.45
CA ALA A 365 4.29 19.31 9.59
C ALA A 365 3.48 18.93 10.83
N ALA A 366 2.38 19.63 11.12
CA ALA A 366 1.46 19.27 12.19
C ALA A 366 0.77 17.92 11.92
N LEU A 367 0.50 17.59 10.66
CA LEU A 367 -0.02 16.28 10.28
C LEU A 367 1.03 15.16 10.47
N ASP A 368 2.30 15.37 10.12
CA ASP A 368 3.33 14.34 10.30
C ASP A 368 3.76 14.20 11.77
N HIS A 369 3.80 15.31 12.51
CA HIS A 369 4.27 15.38 13.90
C HIS A 369 3.28 16.09 14.83
N PRO A 370 2.08 15.52 15.08
CA PRO A 370 1.02 16.19 15.83
C PRO A 370 1.33 16.42 17.33
N LEU A 371 2.33 15.73 17.87
CA LEU A 371 2.77 15.88 19.25
C LEU A 371 4.04 16.74 19.40
N ASP A 372 4.60 17.25 18.30
CA ASP A 372 5.80 18.08 18.38
C ASP A 372 5.52 19.37 19.14
N GLY A 373 6.33 19.64 20.16
CA GLY A 373 6.17 20.80 21.04
C GLY A 373 5.03 20.67 22.08
N VAL A 374 4.22 19.62 22.03
CA VAL A 374 3.14 19.38 22.99
C VAL A 374 3.73 18.83 24.30
N ARG A 375 3.28 19.39 25.43
CA ARG A 375 3.69 18.95 26.78
C ARG A 375 2.47 18.82 27.67
N TYR A 376 2.41 17.71 28.40
CA TYR A 376 1.40 17.45 29.42
C TYR A 376 2.07 17.40 30.80
N GLY A 377 1.36 17.85 31.83
CA GLY A 377 1.84 17.87 33.22
C GLY A 377 1.74 16.51 33.92
N SER A 378 0.96 15.58 33.37
CA SER A 378 0.77 14.22 33.90
C SER A 378 0.46 13.20 32.80
N LEU A 379 0.52 11.91 33.16
CA LEU A 379 0.10 10.82 32.27
C LEU A 379 -1.40 10.91 31.93
N ASP A 380 -2.24 11.28 32.89
CA ASP A 380 -3.69 11.38 32.70
C ASP A 380 -4.02 12.51 31.70
N GLU A 381 -3.36 13.65 31.84
CA GLU A 381 -3.49 14.76 30.88
C GLU A 381 -3.04 14.35 29.46
N PHE A 382 -1.99 13.55 29.34
CA PHE A 382 -1.57 13.01 28.04
C PHE A 382 -2.61 12.05 27.45
N GLN A 383 -3.21 11.17 28.27
CA GLN A 383 -4.26 10.26 27.82
C GLN A 383 -5.50 11.02 27.32
N ASP A 384 -5.93 12.05 28.04
CA ASP A 384 -7.07 12.89 27.64
C ASP A 384 -6.77 13.69 26.38
N GLY A 385 -5.54 14.22 26.26
CA GLY A 385 -5.07 14.89 25.05
C GLY A 385 -5.06 13.96 23.82
N LEU A 386 -4.58 12.73 23.98
CA LEU A 386 -4.55 11.73 22.92
C LEU A 386 -5.97 11.32 22.48
N ARG A 387 -6.89 11.10 23.44
CA ARG A 387 -8.30 10.81 23.14
C ARG A 387 -8.95 11.96 22.38
N THR A 388 -8.74 13.19 22.83
CA THR A 388 -9.26 14.38 22.15
C THR A 388 -8.75 14.47 20.72
N TYR A 389 -7.47 14.19 20.48
CA TYR A 389 -6.89 14.17 19.13
C TYR A 389 -7.57 13.13 18.23
N ILE A 390 -7.83 11.92 18.74
CA ILE A 390 -8.50 10.85 18.00
C ILE A 390 -9.97 11.21 17.74
N GLU A 391 -10.69 11.72 18.74
CA GLU A 391 -12.09 12.16 18.59
C GLU A 391 -12.22 13.30 17.57
N GLN A 392 -11.28 14.23 17.54
CA GLN A 392 -11.26 15.30 16.54
C GLN A 392 -11.06 14.76 15.13
N ASP A 393 -10.21 13.74 14.94
CA ASP A 393 -10.05 13.10 13.64
C ASP A 393 -11.35 12.45 13.14
N LEU A 394 -12.06 11.74 14.03
CA LEU A 394 -13.29 11.03 13.69
C LEU A 394 -14.47 11.96 13.36
N ASN A 395 -14.48 13.17 13.90
CA ASN A 395 -15.60 14.12 13.78
C ASN A 395 -15.42 15.15 12.65
N ARG A 396 -14.30 15.10 11.90
CA ARG A 396 -13.87 16.19 11.01
C ARG A 396 -14.41 16.15 9.59
#